data_AF-A0A2N2M4D8-F1
#
_entry.id   AF-A0A2N2M4D8-F1
#
_cell.length_a   1.000
_cell.length_b   1.000
_cell.length_c   1.000
_cell.angle_alpha   90.00
_cell.angle_beta   90.00
_cell.angle_gamma   90.00
#
_symmetry.space_group_name_H-M   'P 1'
#
loop_
_entity.id
_entity.type
_entity.pdbx_description
1 polymer ?
#
loop_
_entity_poly.entity_id
_entity_poly.type
_entity_poly.pdbx_seq_one_letter_code
_entity_poly.pdbx_strand_id
1 'polypeptide(L)'
;MNKLQKLWYSCKEIGIPQMADYAIYLVQKKSGSLIKKTPLNGFALDFNPQEVNLKIPITPFNPQLQQLLEKDRIRIFMSADEIISGWYQPFGGEKTPLSFATGVASFVHWAEVGDQINGRDIKWLWEPARFTWVYDLAKAWLLTKEDHYPKFFWQKFTEFVQANPVNSAPNWSSAQEIAMRMIAWLMAYQVFKDSQATTAEHTSQLVTALWQHASRIPSTLGYARSQNNNHLLSEALGMVIAGSLFGGKSSRAHDWLKLGLTTFDQAILKQVEKDGTYSQHSANYHRLMLHLALIYRVYAKHLSIDIPQKILDRLASSTNWLGAQLDPISGRLPNLGHNDGSLLFPQGSVDYRDYRPTLQAASLAFTGQACLPSGAWDELVLWLGLSEIEKVNDPHQ
;
A
#
# COMPACT_ATOMS: atom_id res chain seq x y z
N MET A 1 12.33 35.58 6.09
CA MET A 1 10.94 35.57 6.60
C MET A 1 10.98 35.51 8.12
N ASN A 2 10.34 36.47 8.82
CA ASN A 2 10.31 36.45 10.29
C ASN A 2 9.26 35.44 10.81
N LYS A 3 9.25 35.18 12.13
CA LYS A 3 8.36 34.18 12.75
C LYS A 3 6.86 34.49 12.53
N LEU A 4 6.46 35.76 12.58
CA LEU A 4 5.08 36.19 12.38
C LEU A 4 4.63 36.01 10.93
N GLN A 5 5.49 36.38 9.97
CA GLN A 5 5.25 36.14 8.55
C GLN A 5 5.12 34.63 8.28
N LYS A 6 6.03 33.81 8.82
CA LYS A 6 5.95 32.35 8.68
C LYS A 6 4.63 31.81 9.21
N LEU A 7 4.22 32.25 10.40
CA LEU A 7 2.94 31.86 10.99
C LEU A 7 1.76 32.28 10.11
N TRP A 8 1.75 33.52 9.61
CA TRP A 8 0.70 34.01 8.72
C TRP A 8 0.60 33.19 7.43
N TYR A 9 1.72 32.92 6.75
CA TYR A 9 1.73 32.08 5.55
C TYR A 9 1.32 30.63 5.85
N SER A 10 1.75 30.06 6.98
CA SER A 10 1.29 28.72 7.38
C SER A 10 -0.21 28.71 7.66
N CYS A 11 -0.77 29.72 8.33
CA CYS A 11 -2.22 29.87 8.51
C CYS A 11 -2.95 29.97 7.17
N LYS A 12 -2.42 30.76 6.24
CA LYS A 12 -3.06 31.07 4.96
C LYS A 12 -2.99 29.92 3.96
N GLU A 13 -1.81 29.33 3.78
CA GLU A 13 -1.55 28.36 2.72
C GLU A 13 -1.77 26.90 3.16
N ILE A 14 -1.53 26.58 4.44
CA ILE A 14 -1.72 25.22 4.99
C ILE A 14 -3.08 25.10 5.70
N GLY A 15 -3.49 26.16 6.39
CA GLY A 15 -4.74 26.21 7.14
C GLY A 15 -4.60 25.81 8.61
N ILE A 16 -5.41 26.44 9.46
CA ILE A 16 -5.43 26.21 10.92
C ILE A 16 -5.66 24.73 11.29
N PRO A 17 -6.61 24.00 10.68
CA PRO A 17 -6.86 22.60 11.07
C PRO A 17 -5.65 21.68 10.89
N GLN A 18 -4.95 21.79 9.76
CA GLN A 18 -3.76 20.97 9.47
C GLN A 18 -2.60 21.30 10.41
N MET A 19 -2.38 22.59 10.69
CA MET A 19 -1.38 23.01 11.67
C MET A 19 -1.69 22.53 13.07
N ALA A 20 -2.96 22.53 13.48
CA ALA A 20 -3.38 22.01 14.78
C ALA A 20 -3.12 20.51 14.90
N ASP A 21 -3.50 19.73 13.89
CA ASP A 21 -3.21 18.28 13.80
C ASP A 21 -1.70 18.01 13.92
N TYR A 22 -0.86 18.78 13.20
CA TYR A 22 0.60 18.65 13.28
C TYR A 22 1.18 19.05 14.64
N ALA A 23 0.69 20.15 15.23
CA ALA A 23 1.12 20.61 16.54
C ALA A 23 0.79 19.59 17.63
N ILE A 24 -0.41 19.00 17.58
CA ILE A 24 -0.82 17.91 18.48
C ILE A 24 0.13 16.73 18.33
N TYR A 25 0.44 16.31 17.10
CA TYR A 25 1.40 15.24 16.84
C TYR A 25 2.78 15.55 17.46
N LEU A 26 3.31 16.76 17.27
CA LEU A 26 4.59 17.17 17.86
C LEU A 26 4.58 17.15 19.38
N VAL A 27 3.49 17.61 20.01
CA VAL A 27 3.31 17.55 21.47
C VAL A 27 3.28 16.10 21.94
N GLN A 28 2.54 15.22 21.26
CA GLN A 28 2.48 13.79 21.59
C GLN A 28 3.83 13.09 21.42
N LYS A 29 4.62 13.45 20.39
CA LYS A 29 5.97 12.94 20.16
C LYS A 29 6.92 13.39 21.28
N LYS A 30 6.97 14.69 21.59
CA LYS A 30 7.88 15.27 22.60
C LYS A 30 7.55 14.86 24.04
N SER A 31 6.27 14.68 24.36
CA SER A 31 5.83 14.24 25.69
C SER A 31 6.03 12.74 25.96
N GLY A 32 6.48 11.97 24.96
CA GLY A 32 6.54 10.50 25.04
C GLY A 32 5.17 9.82 24.99
N SER A 33 4.09 10.56 24.73
CA SER A 33 2.73 9.99 24.61
C SER A 33 2.66 8.95 23.48
N LEU A 34 3.32 9.19 22.34
CA LEU A 34 3.35 8.22 21.24
C LEU A 34 4.08 6.93 21.63
N ILE A 35 5.17 7.02 22.39
CA ILE A 35 5.90 5.84 22.90
C ILE A 35 4.98 5.00 23.79
N LYS A 36 4.22 5.64 24.69
CA LYS A 36 3.25 4.94 25.55
C LYS A 36 2.10 4.29 24.76
N LYS A 37 1.62 4.95 23.70
CA LYS A 37 0.56 4.42 22.83
C LYS A 37 1.04 3.31 21.89
N THR A 38 2.33 3.22 21.64
CA THR A 38 2.94 2.29 20.69
C THR A 38 4.18 1.65 21.30
N PRO A 39 4.06 0.95 22.44
CA PRO A 39 5.21 0.42 23.15
C PRO A 39 6.01 -0.55 22.27
N LEU A 40 7.32 -0.65 22.52
CA LEU A 40 8.16 -1.68 21.92
C LEU A 40 7.54 -3.07 22.17
N ASN A 41 7.65 -3.94 21.17
CA ASN A 41 7.03 -5.28 21.15
C ASN A 41 5.48 -5.29 21.08
N GLY A 42 4.86 -4.11 21.02
CA GLY A 42 3.43 -3.97 20.76
C GLY A 42 2.54 -4.38 21.94
N PHE A 43 1.31 -4.77 21.64
CA PHE A 43 0.32 -5.22 22.63
C PHE A 43 0.02 -6.69 22.47
N ALA A 44 -0.42 -7.35 23.54
CA ALA A 44 -0.96 -8.70 23.43
C ALA A 44 -2.17 -8.71 22.48
N LEU A 45 -2.30 -9.79 21.70
CA LEU A 45 -3.49 -10.02 20.89
C LEU A 45 -4.65 -10.37 21.83
N ASP A 46 -5.85 -9.91 21.47
CA ASP A 46 -7.10 -10.24 22.15
C ASP A 46 -7.80 -11.47 21.53
N PHE A 47 -7.11 -12.18 20.64
CA PHE A 47 -7.55 -13.42 20.00
C PHE A 47 -6.36 -14.36 19.76
N ASN A 48 -6.64 -15.63 19.49
CA ASN A 48 -5.63 -16.60 19.07
C ASN A 48 -5.30 -16.42 17.58
N PRO A 49 -4.03 -16.11 17.20
CA PRO A 49 -3.65 -15.88 15.81
C PRO A 49 -3.88 -17.10 14.90
N GLN A 50 -3.84 -18.32 15.44
CA GLN A 50 -4.08 -19.55 14.66
C GLN A 50 -5.55 -19.72 14.24
N GLU A 51 -6.48 -19.00 14.87
CA GLU A 51 -7.91 -19.06 14.56
C GLU A 51 -8.34 -18.03 13.51
N VAL A 52 -7.41 -17.21 13.01
CA VAL A 52 -7.67 -16.22 11.98
C VAL A 52 -7.51 -16.85 10.61
N ASN A 53 -8.60 -16.95 9.87
CA ASN A 53 -8.56 -17.28 8.46
C ASN A 53 -8.44 -15.99 7.63
N LEU A 54 -7.27 -15.77 7.01
CA LEU A 54 -7.02 -14.59 6.17
C LEU A 54 -7.82 -14.69 4.86
N LYS A 55 -8.95 -14.00 4.80
CA LYS A 55 -9.75 -13.82 3.58
C LYS A 55 -9.28 -12.58 2.84
N ILE A 56 -8.56 -12.78 1.73
CA ILE A 56 -7.97 -11.70 0.95
C ILE A 56 -8.71 -11.61 -0.40
N PRO A 57 -9.35 -10.48 -0.71
CA PRO A 57 -10.23 -10.33 -1.86
C PRO A 57 -9.47 -10.09 -3.19
N ILE A 58 -8.46 -10.90 -3.47
CA ILE A 58 -7.72 -10.84 -4.75
C ILE A 58 -7.74 -12.21 -5.43
N THR A 59 -7.62 -12.20 -6.76
CA THR A 59 -7.85 -13.37 -7.63
C THR A 59 -6.61 -13.73 -8.46
N PRO A 60 -5.53 -14.23 -7.83
CA PRO A 60 -4.28 -14.49 -8.54
C PRO A 60 -4.33 -15.75 -9.42
N PHE A 61 -5.36 -16.58 -9.30
CA PHE A 61 -5.52 -17.83 -10.05
C PHE A 61 -6.54 -17.66 -11.18
N ASN A 62 -6.17 -16.89 -12.19
CA ASN A 62 -7.00 -16.60 -13.36
C ASN A 62 -6.29 -17.11 -14.65
N PRO A 63 -6.96 -17.89 -15.54
CA PRO A 63 -6.35 -18.37 -16.78
C PRO A 63 -5.86 -17.26 -17.72
N GLN A 64 -6.58 -16.13 -17.81
CA GLN A 64 -6.15 -14.98 -18.60
C GLN A 64 -4.90 -14.33 -18.01
N LEU A 65 -4.81 -14.27 -16.68
CA LEU A 65 -3.61 -13.78 -16.00
C LEU A 65 -2.41 -14.67 -16.32
N GLN A 66 -2.58 -15.99 -16.26
CA GLN A 66 -1.53 -16.94 -16.62
C GLN A 66 -1.02 -16.72 -18.06
N GLN A 67 -1.89 -16.45 -19.03
CA GLN A 67 -1.49 -16.14 -20.40
C GLN A 67 -0.69 -14.84 -20.53
N LEU A 68 -1.03 -13.81 -19.75
CA LEU A 68 -0.25 -12.57 -19.73
C LEU A 68 1.13 -12.77 -19.10
N LEU A 69 1.19 -13.49 -17.98
CA LEU A 69 2.46 -13.82 -17.32
C LEU A 69 3.37 -14.66 -18.23
N GLU A 70 2.81 -15.61 -18.99
CA GLU A 70 3.58 -16.45 -19.90
C GLU A 70 4.25 -15.63 -21.02
N LYS A 71 3.59 -14.58 -21.50
CA LYS A 71 4.18 -13.64 -22.50
C LYS A 71 5.36 -12.83 -21.94
N ASP A 72 5.40 -12.63 -20.63
CA ASP A 72 6.44 -11.86 -19.92
C ASP A 72 7.39 -12.75 -19.10
N ARG A 73 7.34 -14.08 -19.34
CA ARG A 73 8.10 -15.12 -18.66
C ARG A 73 9.57 -14.75 -18.43
N ILE A 74 10.24 -14.29 -19.48
CA ILE A 74 11.70 -14.05 -19.45
C ILE A 74 12.03 -12.98 -18.41
N ARG A 75 11.33 -11.84 -18.44
CA ARG A 75 11.53 -10.74 -17.51
C ARG A 75 11.18 -11.15 -16.07
N ILE A 76 10.08 -11.88 -15.90
CA ILE A 76 9.64 -12.39 -14.59
C ILE A 76 10.72 -13.26 -13.96
N PHE A 77 11.26 -14.24 -14.69
CA PHE A 77 12.30 -15.12 -14.17
C PHE A 77 13.62 -14.40 -13.93
N MET A 78 14.04 -13.50 -14.82
CA MET A 78 15.23 -12.67 -14.58
C MET A 78 15.13 -11.86 -13.29
N SER A 79 13.98 -11.22 -13.02
CA SER A 79 13.78 -10.47 -11.78
C SER A 79 13.73 -11.39 -10.55
N ALA A 80 12.98 -12.49 -10.65
CA ALA A 80 12.82 -13.42 -9.54
C ALA A 80 14.16 -14.10 -9.16
N ASP A 81 14.97 -14.50 -10.13
CA ASP A 81 16.30 -15.09 -9.92
C ASP A 81 17.26 -14.09 -9.28
N GLU A 82 17.20 -12.82 -9.69
CA GLU A 82 17.95 -11.74 -9.05
C GLU A 82 17.58 -11.59 -7.56
N ILE A 83 16.28 -11.59 -7.26
CA ILE A 83 15.75 -11.50 -5.89
C ILE A 83 16.19 -12.67 -5.03
N ILE A 84 16.04 -13.90 -5.52
CA ILE A 84 16.43 -15.12 -4.80
C ILE A 84 17.93 -15.18 -4.56
N SER A 85 18.73 -14.59 -5.45
CA SER A 85 20.18 -14.43 -5.27
C SER A 85 20.55 -13.40 -4.18
N GLY A 86 19.56 -12.78 -3.52
CA GLY A 86 19.75 -11.83 -2.43
C GLY A 86 19.88 -10.37 -2.86
N TRP A 87 19.43 -10.02 -4.06
CA TRP A 87 19.60 -8.68 -4.63
C TRP A 87 18.30 -8.09 -5.16
N TYR A 88 18.19 -6.77 -5.20
CA TYR A 88 17.02 -6.10 -5.77
C TYR A 88 17.39 -4.69 -6.26
N GLN A 89 16.48 -4.06 -7.00
CA GLN A 89 16.68 -2.71 -7.58
C GLN A 89 15.80 -1.68 -6.86
N PRO A 90 16.30 -1.05 -5.77
CA PRO A 90 15.56 0.00 -5.07
C PRO A 90 15.25 1.16 -6.01
N PHE A 91 14.02 1.67 -5.98
CA PHE A 91 13.57 2.80 -6.80
C PHE A 91 13.77 2.59 -8.33
N GLY A 92 13.90 1.34 -8.79
CA GLY A 92 14.24 1.02 -10.18
C GLY A 92 15.66 1.44 -10.60
N GLY A 93 16.55 1.65 -9.63
CA GLY A 93 17.95 2.02 -9.83
C GLY A 93 18.89 0.81 -9.88
N GLU A 94 20.14 1.04 -9.50
CA GLU A 94 21.16 -0.01 -9.49
C GLU A 94 20.86 -1.12 -8.48
N LYS A 95 21.30 -2.33 -8.82
CA LYS A 95 21.18 -3.52 -8.00
C LYS A 95 21.91 -3.36 -6.66
N THR A 96 21.22 -3.64 -5.56
CA THR A 96 21.77 -3.60 -4.19
C THR A 96 21.38 -4.84 -3.38
N PRO A 97 22.11 -5.19 -2.30
CA PRO A 97 21.75 -6.32 -1.46
C PRO A 97 20.38 -6.12 -0.80
N LEU A 98 19.52 -7.14 -0.86
CA LEU A 98 18.23 -7.15 -0.15
C LEU A 98 18.47 -7.43 1.34
N SER A 99 18.51 -6.36 2.13
CA SER A 99 18.79 -6.40 3.56
C SER A 99 17.78 -5.57 4.36
N PHE A 100 17.43 -6.06 5.55
CA PHE A 100 16.63 -5.34 6.54
C PHE A 100 17.45 -4.79 7.69
N ALA A 101 18.79 -4.83 7.59
CA ALA A 101 19.68 -4.24 8.58
C ALA A 101 19.61 -2.71 8.51
N THR A 102 19.30 -2.08 9.63
CA THR A 102 19.06 -0.63 9.70
C THR A 102 20.24 0.14 10.30
N GLY A 103 21.15 -0.57 10.97
CA GLY A 103 22.21 0.04 11.77
C GLY A 103 21.69 0.75 13.03
N VAL A 104 20.43 0.51 13.42
CA VAL A 104 19.80 1.05 14.62
C VAL A 104 19.50 -0.12 15.57
N ALA A 105 19.78 0.06 16.86
CA ALA A 105 19.52 -0.98 17.84
C ALA A 105 18.00 -1.23 18.00
N SER A 106 17.61 -2.50 18.18
CA SER A 106 16.21 -2.94 18.20
C SER A 106 15.36 -2.37 19.35
N PHE A 107 16.01 -1.87 20.41
CA PHE A 107 15.36 -1.20 21.54
C PHE A 107 15.17 0.30 21.34
N VAL A 108 15.63 0.88 20.22
CA VAL A 108 15.37 2.30 19.89
C VAL A 108 13.97 2.40 19.30
N HIS A 109 13.14 3.26 19.90
CA HIS A 109 11.76 3.40 19.48
C HIS A 109 11.65 4.30 18.23
N TRP A 110 10.71 4.00 17.33
CA TRP A 110 10.53 4.74 16.07
C TRP A 110 10.35 6.26 16.25
N ALA A 111 9.78 6.69 17.37
CA ALA A 111 9.55 8.11 17.67
C ALA A 111 10.82 8.87 18.05
N GLU A 112 11.92 8.18 18.32
CA GLU A 112 13.19 8.77 18.78
C GLU A 112 14.14 9.08 17.62
N VAL A 113 13.85 8.56 16.41
CA VAL A 113 14.63 8.84 15.21
C VAL A 113 13.96 9.92 14.33
N GLY A 114 14.78 10.53 13.48
CA GLY A 114 14.33 11.41 12.40
C GLY A 114 14.39 10.73 11.05
N ASP A 115 14.30 11.53 9.99
CA ASP A 115 14.26 11.06 8.60
C ASP A 115 15.67 10.77 8.03
N GLN A 116 16.71 10.89 8.85
CA GLN A 116 18.08 10.51 8.52
C GLN A 116 18.62 9.54 9.56
N ILE A 117 19.16 8.42 9.08
CA ILE A 117 19.78 7.37 9.89
C ILE A 117 21.23 7.26 9.43
N ASN A 118 22.18 7.53 10.33
CA ASN A 118 23.62 7.49 10.02
C ASN A 118 24.01 8.31 8.77
N GLY A 119 23.40 9.49 8.59
CA GLY A 119 23.64 10.38 7.44
C GLY A 119 22.97 9.96 6.13
N ARG A 120 22.21 8.85 6.12
CA ARG A 120 21.44 8.37 4.97
C ARG A 120 19.95 8.69 5.14
N ASP A 121 19.29 9.07 4.05
CA ASP A 121 17.84 9.22 4.02
C ASP A 121 17.15 7.90 4.40
N ILE A 122 16.21 7.96 5.34
CA ILE A 122 15.44 6.83 5.86
C ILE A 122 14.70 6.05 4.77
N LYS A 123 14.35 6.70 3.64
CA LYS A 123 13.68 6.05 2.51
C LYS A 123 14.45 4.85 1.98
N TRP A 124 15.77 4.88 2.03
CA TRP A 124 16.61 3.75 1.61
C TRP A 124 16.47 2.52 2.51
N LEU A 125 16.07 2.71 3.77
CA LEU A 125 15.78 1.63 4.71
C LEU A 125 14.34 1.13 4.56
N TRP A 126 13.42 2.04 4.22
CA TRP A 126 12.02 1.70 3.96
C TRP A 126 11.83 0.95 2.64
N GLU A 127 12.60 1.27 1.60
CA GLU A 127 12.42 0.68 0.27
C GLU A 127 12.49 -0.87 0.24
N PRO A 128 13.54 -1.54 0.76
CA PRO A 128 13.53 -3.01 0.81
C PRO A 128 12.42 -3.52 1.74
N ALA A 129 12.15 -2.76 2.81
CA ALA A 129 11.13 -3.08 3.78
C ALA A 129 9.71 -2.97 3.22
N ARG A 130 9.44 -2.33 2.07
CA ARG A 130 8.10 -2.31 1.47
C ARG A 130 7.66 -3.65 0.87
N PHE A 131 8.58 -4.58 0.66
CA PHE A 131 8.33 -5.88 0.03
C PHE A 131 7.75 -5.81 -1.40
N THR A 132 7.88 -4.68 -2.12
CA THR A 132 7.39 -4.57 -3.51
C THR A 132 8.07 -5.56 -4.46
N TRP A 133 9.30 -5.97 -4.16
CA TRP A 133 10.01 -7.04 -4.87
C TRP A 133 9.29 -8.40 -4.82
N VAL A 134 8.39 -8.63 -3.85
CA VAL A 134 7.69 -9.93 -3.73
C VAL A 134 6.77 -10.23 -4.90
N TYR A 135 6.33 -9.20 -5.64
CA TYR A 135 5.42 -9.38 -6.77
C TYR A 135 6.05 -10.20 -7.89
N ASP A 136 7.36 -10.10 -8.12
CA ASP A 136 8.04 -10.89 -9.14
C ASP A 136 8.18 -12.36 -8.74
N LEU A 137 8.42 -12.64 -7.46
CA LEU A 137 8.39 -14.01 -6.91
C LEU A 137 6.99 -14.62 -7.03
N ALA A 138 5.96 -13.83 -6.74
CA ALA A 138 4.57 -14.27 -6.86
C ALA A 138 4.21 -14.63 -8.31
N LYS A 139 4.60 -13.79 -9.27
CA LYS A 139 4.42 -14.08 -10.71
C LYS A 139 5.19 -15.33 -11.15
N ALA A 140 6.44 -15.48 -10.74
CA ALA A 140 7.27 -16.64 -11.08
C ALA A 140 6.69 -17.95 -10.54
N TRP A 141 6.18 -17.94 -9.30
CA TRP A 141 5.49 -19.10 -8.72
C TRP A 141 4.16 -19.41 -9.40
N LEU A 142 3.39 -18.40 -9.84
CA LEU A 142 2.17 -18.64 -10.60
C LEU A 142 2.45 -19.39 -11.91
N LEU A 143 3.61 -19.16 -12.54
CA LEU A 143 4.05 -19.84 -13.76
C LEU A 143 4.61 -21.25 -13.52
N THR A 144 5.38 -21.45 -12.43
CA THR A 144 6.21 -22.65 -12.24
C THR A 144 5.74 -23.58 -11.13
N LYS A 145 5.10 -23.02 -10.10
CA LYS A 145 4.78 -23.70 -8.82
C LYS A 145 6.01 -24.21 -8.06
N GLU A 146 7.20 -23.69 -8.34
CA GLU A 146 8.43 -24.11 -7.64
C GLU A 146 8.53 -23.52 -6.24
N ASP A 147 8.83 -24.35 -5.25
CA ASP A 147 8.75 -23.97 -3.83
C ASP A 147 9.84 -22.99 -3.36
N HIS A 148 10.90 -22.74 -4.13
CA HIS A 148 11.95 -21.81 -3.69
C HIS A 148 11.48 -20.36 -3.64
N TYR A 149 10.51 -19.94 -4.47
CA TYR A 149 9.91 -18.60 -4.40
C TYR A 149 9.19 -18.35 -3.06
N PRO A 150 8.20 -19.17 -2.62
CA PRO A 150 7.55 -18.99 -1.33
C PRO A 150 8.49 -19.25 -0.14
N LYS A 151 9.45 -20.18 -0.24
CA LYS A 151 10.47 -20.37 0.80
C LYS A 151 11.29 -19.10 1.02
N PHE A 152 11.73 -18.45 -0.06
CA PHE A 152 12.49 -17.20 0.02
C PHE A 152 11.65 -16.06 0.61
N PHE A 153 10.37 -15.93 0.22
CA PHE A 153 9.45 -14.96 0.82
C PHE A 153 9.34 -15.16 2.33
N TRP A 154 9.08 -16.38 2.81
CA TRP A 154 8.94 -16.64 4.23
C TRP A 154 10.24 -16.43 5.00
N GLN A 155 11.39 -16.83 4.44
CA GLN A 155 12.70 -16.51 5.01
C GLN A 155 12.87 -14.99 5.20
N LYS A 156 12.58 -14.19 4.17
CA LYS A 156 12.72 -12.72 4.23
C LYS A 156 11.68 -12.06 5.13
N PHE A 157 10.47 -12.60 5.18
CA PHE A 157 9.44 -12.16 6.12
C PHE A 157 9.92 -12.35 7.57
N THR A 158 10.40 -13.55 7.92
CA THR A 158 10.93 -13.84 9.26
C THR A 158 12.16 -12.99 9.59
N GLU A 159 13.09 -12.83 8.63
CA GLU A 159 14.26 -11.95 8.77
C GLU A 159 13.82 -10.52 9.10
N PHE A 160 12.84 -9.97 8.37
CA PHE A 160 12.32 -8.63 8.61
C PHE A 160 11.73 -8.49 10.01
N VAL A 161 10.83 -9.39 10.41
CA VAL A 161 10.13 -9.33 11.71
C VAL A 161 11.12 -9.43 12.88
N GLN A 162 12.15 -10.28 12.75
CA GLN A 162 13.20 -10.41 13.78
C GLN A 162 14.12 -9.20 13.84
N ALA A 163 14.55 -8.68 12.69
CA ALA A 163 15.44 -7.52 12.62
C ALA A 163 14.74 -6.19 12.96
N ASN A 164 13.40 -6.12 12.82
CA ASN A 164 12.61 -4.91 13.03
C ASN A 164 11.45 -5.17 14.00
N PRO A 165 11.73 -5.40 15.31
CA PRO A 165 10.70 -5.65 16.30
C PRO A 165 9.62 -4.56 16.33
N VAL A 166 8.44 -4.92 16.82
CA VAL A 166 7.28 -4.03 16.81
C VAL A 166 7.60 -2.68 17.47
N ASN A 167 7.29 -1.60 16.74
CA ASN A 167 7.53 -0.20 17.12
C ASN A 167 9.03 0.20 17.28
N SER A 168 9.96 -0.59 16.75
CA SER A 168 11.37 -0.20 16.66
C SER A 168 11.67 0.70 15.46
N ALA A 169 12.68 1.56 15.61
CA ALA A 169 13.19 2.38 14.51
C ALA A 169 13.97 1.54 13.49
N PRO A 170 14.02 1.95 12.22
CA PRO A 170 13.29 3.03 11.56
C PRO A 170 12.04 2.55 10.81
N ASN A 171 11.88 1.24 10.59
CA ASN A 171 10.84 0.65 9.74
C ASN A 171 9.41 0.76 10.29
N TRP A 172 9.25 1.20 11.55
CA TRP A 172 7.95 1.52 12.17
C TRP A 172 7.64 3.02 12.26
N SER A 173 8.50 3.89 11.72
CA SER A 173 8.37 5.35 11.89
C SER A 173 7.23 5.94 11.05
N SER A 174 7.00 5.40 9.85
CA SER A 174 5.93 5.83 8.95
C SER A 174 4.80 4.80 8.93
N ALA A 175 3.58 5.25 9.25
CA ALA A 175 2.38 4.41 9.22
C ALA A 175 1.90 4.11 7.79
N GLN A 176 2.22 4.98 6.82
CA GLN A 176 2.05 4.67 5.39
C GLN A 176 2.92 3.47 4.97
N GLU A 177 4.19 3.44 5.38
CA GLU A 177 5.09 2.31 5.06
C GLU A 177 4.60 1.00 5.67
N ILE A 178 4.08 1.07 6.89
CA ILE A 178 3.39 -0.05 7.55
C ILE A 178 2.21 -0.54 6.72
N ALA A 179 1.33 0.35 6.27
CA ALA A 179 0.16 -0.03 5.48
C ALA A 179 0.53 -0.64 4.11
N MET A 180 1.52 -0.06 3.42
CA MET A 180 1.99 -0.58 2.12
C MET A 180 2.64 -1.97 2.27
N ARG A 181 3.40 -2.20 3.35
CA ARG A 181 3.93 -3.55 3.67
C ARG A 181 2.83 -4.59 3.86
N MET A 182 1.78 -4.24 4.61
CA MET A 182 0.66 -5.14 4.82
C MET A 182 0.05 -5.58 3.48
N ILE A 183 -0.11 -4.65 2.53
CA ILE A 183 -0.61 -4.95 1.19
C ILE A 183 0.33 -5.94 0.48
N ALA A 184 1.63 -5.68 0.43
CA ALA A 184 2.59 -6.58 -0.23
C ALA A 184 2.59 -7.99 0.38
N TRP A 185 2.57 -8.10 1.71
CA TRP A 185 2.50 -9.39 2.40
C TRP A 185 1.21 -10.15 2.14
N LEU A 186 0.07 -9.47 2.13
CA LEU A 186 -1.22 -10.09 1.84
C LEU A 186 -1.32 -10.57 0.40
N MET A 187 -0.79 -9.79 -0.55
CA MET A 187 -0.70 -10.20 -1.96
C MET A 187 0.16 -11.46 -2.12
N ALA A 188 1.33 -11.49 -1.48
CA ALA A 188 2.22 -12.65 -1.50
C ALA A 188 1.58 -13.87 -0.83
N TYR A 189 1.00 -13.69 0.36
CA TYR A 189 0.32 -14.77 1.09
C TYR A 189 -0.79 -15.40 0.26
N GLN A 190 -1.67 -14.61 -0.38
CA GLN A 190 -2.78 -15.16 -1.15
C GLN A 190 -2.28 -16.04 -2.32
N VAL A 191 -1.15 -15.69 -2.91
CA VAL A 191 -0.52 -16.48 -3.99
C VAL A 191 0.09 -17.74 -3.40
N PHE A 192 0.84 -17.63 -2.31
CA PHE A 192 1.63 -18.73 -1.75
C PHE A 192 0.88 -19.60 -0.74
N LYS A 193 -0.38 -19.29 -0.39
CA LYS A 193 -1.12 -19.93 0.71
C LYS A 193 -1.18 -21.46 0.63
N ASP A 194 -1.17 -22.01 -0.58
CA ASP A 194 -1.27 -23.46 -0.83
C ASP A 194 0.10 -24.13 -1.05
N SER A 195 1.22 -23.39 -0.99
CA SER A 195 2.58 -23.97 -1.01
C SER A 195 2.90 -24.64 0.33
N GLN A 196 3.68 -25.72 0.29
CA GLN A 196 4.18 -26.40 1.49
C GLN A 196 5.06 -25.50 2.37
N ALA A 197 5.63 -24.43 1.80
CA ALA A 197 6.39 -23.45 2.56
C ALA A 197 5.50 -22.56 3.45
N THR A 198 4.19 -22.47 3.17
CA THR A 198 3.22 -21.70 3.98
C THR A 198 2.69 -22.55 5.12
N THR A 199 3.49 -22.66 6.17
CA THR A 199 3.15 -23.44 7.37
C THR A 199 2.15 -22.69 8.27
N ALA A 200 1.50 -23.41 9.18
CA ALA A 200 0.65 -22.80 10.21
C ALA A 200 1.42 -21.79 11.09
N GLU A 201 2.71 -22.04 11.33
CA GLU A 201 3.58 -21.14 12.06
C GLU A 201 3.80 -19.83 11.30
N HIS A 202 4.16 -19.91 10.01
CA HIS A 202 4.31 -18.74 9.15
C HIS A 202 3.03 -17.91 9.07
N THR A 203 1.88 -18.57 8.90
CA THR A 203 0.58 -17.90 8.89
C THR A 203 0.29 -17.21 10.24
N SER A 204 0.58 -17.87 11.37
CA SER A 204 0.40 -17.28 12.71
C SER A 204 1.33 -16.07 12.94
N GLN A 205 2.59 -16.15 12.50
CA GLN A 205 3.53 -15.04 12.55
C GLN A 205 3.04 -13.86 11.68
N LEU A 206 2.53 -14.13 10.47
CA LEU A 206 1.95 -13.12 9.59
C LEU A 206 0.73 -12.45 10.22
N VAL A 207 -0.22 -13.23 10.76
CA VAL A 207 -1.39 -12.71 11.48
C VAL A 207 -0.97 -11.78 12.62
N THR A 208 0.00 -12.21 13.42
CA THR A 208 0.54 -11.41 14.52
C THR A 208 1.18 -10.13 13.99
N ALA A 209 2.00 -10.20 12.94
CA ALA A 209 2.64 -9.03 12.35
C ALA A 209 1.60 -8.04 11.82
N LEU A 210 0.60 -8.49 11.05
CA LEU A 210 -0.47 -7.67 10.50
C LEU A 210 -1.26 -6.93 11.61
N TRP A 211 -1.57 -7.63 12.71
CA TRP A 211 -2.26 -7.03 13.86
C TRP A 211 -1.44 -5.89 14.50
N GLN A 212 -0.14 -6.11 14.71
CA GLN A 212 0.75 -5.11 15.30
C GLN A 212 0.94 -3.91 14.37
N HIS A 213 1.06 -4.16 13.06
CA HIS A 213 1.13 -3.13 12.03
C HIS A 213 -0.14 -2.25 12.05
N ALA A 214 -1.32 -2.88 12.02
CA ALA A 214 -2.60 -2.17 12.11
C ALA A 214 -2.73 -1.37 13.42
N SER A 215 -2.33 -1.96 14.55
CA SER A 215 -2.38 -1.32 15.87
C SER A 215 -1.56 -0.04 15.98
N ARG A 216 -0.51 0.09 15.19
CA ARG A 216 0.37 1.26 15.16
C ARG A 216 -0.25 2.46 14.42
N ILE A 217 -1.09 2.22 13.41
CA ILE A 217 -1.59 3.27 12.50
C ILE A 217 -2.35 4.39 13.23
N PRO A 218 -3.38 4.11 14.07
CA PRO A 218 -4.26 5.16 14.61
C PRO A 218 -3.53 6.23 15.43
N SER A 219 -2.43 5.86 16.08
CA SER A 219 -1.65 6.75 16.97
C SER A 219 -1.03 7.94 16.24
N THR A 220 -0.87 7.88 14.91
CA THR A 220 -0.31 8.98 14.10
C THR A 220 -1.29 9.53 13.06
N LEU A 221 -2.58 9.21 13.14
CA LEU A 221 -3.55 9.64 12.13
C LEU A 221 -3.65 11.18 12.02
N GLY A 222 -3.42 11.91 13.12
CA GLY A 222 -3.31 13.37 13.09
C GLY A 222 -2.13 13.87 12.24
N TYR A 223 -0.99 13.19 12.28
CA TYR A 223 0.12 13.49 11.39
C TYR A 223 -0.29 13.30 9.93
N ALA A 224 -0.89 12.16 9.58
CA ALA A 224 -1.35 11.89 8.21
C ALA A 224 -2.36 12.94 7.70
N ARG A 225 -3.31 13.37 8.55
CA ARG A 225 -4.24 14.46 8.21
C ARG A 225 -3.54 15.79 7.97
N SER A 226 -2.49 16.09 8.74
CA SER A 226 -1.71 17.31 8.58
C SER A 226 -0.89 17.35 7.28
N GLN A 227 -0.51 16.19 6.74
CA GLN A 227 0.21 16.11 5.47
C GLN A 227 -0.70 16.38 4.26
N ASN A 228 -2.00 16.14 4.41
CA ASN A 228 -3.01 16.32 3.38
C ASN A 228 -2.62 15.68 2.02
N ASN A 229 -2.05 14.49 2.07
CA ASN A 229 -1.52 13.76 0.91
C ASN A 229 -1.82 12.25 1.02
N ASN A 230 -1.14 11.44 0.19
CA ASN A 230 -1.35 10.00 0.10
C ASN A 230 -1.10 9.20 1.40
N HIS A 231 -0.48 9.79 2.43
CA HIS A 231 -0.34 9.17 3.75
C HIS A 231 -1.69 8.87 4.38
N LEU A 232 -2.63 9.82 4.32
CA LEU A 232 -3.94 9.64 4.94
C LEU A 232 -4.73 8.51 4.27
N LEU A 233 -4.64 8.40 2.94
CA LEU A 233 -5.28 7.32 2.18
C LEU A 233 -4.65 5.96 2.48
N SER A 234 -3.31 5.89 2.50
CA SER A 234 -2.58 4.64 2.77
C SER A 234 -2.87 4.13 4.19
N GLU A 235 -2.82 5.01 5.18
CA GLU A 235 -3.10 4.68 6.58
C GLU A 235 -4.57 4.30 6.79
N ALA A 236 -5.51 5.02 6.17
CA ALA A 236 -6.93 4.66 6.22
C ALA A 236 -7.18 3.29 5.59
N LEU A 237 -6.56 3.00 4.45
CA LEU A 237 -6.65 1.70 3.80
C LEU A 237 -6.09 0.57 4.67
N GLY A 238 -4.96 0.78 5.35
CA GLY A 238 -4.39 -0.19 6.29
C GLY A 238 -5.37 -0.55 7.42
N MET A 239 -6.14 0.44 7.91
CA MET A 239 -7.21 0.20 8.90
C MET A 239 -8.41 -0.56 8.32
N VAL A 240 -8.83 -0.28 7.08
CA VAL A 240 -9.89 -1.03 6.38
C VAL A 240 -9.48 -2.49 6.20
N ILE A 241 -8.26 -2.74 5.74
CA ILE A 241 -7.70 -4.09 5.57
C ILE A 241 -7.71 -4.82 6.91
N ALA A 242 -7.18 -4.21 7.98
CA ALA A 242 -7.17 -4.83 9.30
C ALA A 242 -8.58 -5.13 9.83
N GLY A 243 -9.52 -4.20 9.63
CA GLY A 243 -10.92 -4.39 9.95
C GLY A 243 -11.56 -5.57 9.22
N SER A 244 -11.25 -5.72 7.93
CA SER A 244 -11.70 -6.86 7.13
C SER A 244 -11.17 -8.20 7.63
N LEU A 245 -9.91 -8.24 8.06
CA LEU A 245 -9.26 -9.48 8.49
C LEU A 245 -9.64 -9.89 9.92
N PHE A 246 -9.82 -8.91 10.81
CA PHE A 246 -9.92 -9.14 12.25
C PHE A 246 -11.27 -8.74 12.87
N GLY A 247 -12.20 -8.16 12.11
CA GLY A 247 -13.50 -7.71 12.64
C GLY A 247 -14.26 -8.80 13.39
N GLY A 248 -14.31 -10.01 12.82
CA GLY A 248 -14.95 -11.16 13.48
C GLY A 248 -14.23 -11.70 14.74
N LYS A 249 -13.10 -11.10 15.13
CA LYS A 249 -12.25 -11.54 16.25
C LYS A 249 -12.00 -10.46 17.30
N SER A 250 -12.08 -9.17 16.94
CA SER A 250 -11.80 -8.06 17.86
C SER A 250 -12.69 -6.85 17.62
N SER A 251 -13.21 -6.26 18.70
CA SER A 251 -13.90 -4.97 18.66
C SER A 251 -13.00 -3.82 18.19
N ARG A 252 -11.69 -3.88 18.50
CA ARG A 252 -10.72 -2.87 18.05
C ARG A 252 -10.60 -2.86 16.53
N ALA A 253 -10.71 -4.02 15.89
CA ALA A 253 -10.71 -4.13 14.43
C ALA A 253 -11.98 -3.55 13.81
N HIS A 254 -13.15 -3.69 14.45
CA HIS A 254 -14.36 -2.99 14.03
C HIS A 254 -14.21 -1.47 14.09
N ASP A 255 -13.59 -0.95 15.15
CA ASP A 255 -13.31 0.48 15.26
C ASP A 255 -12.34 0.96 14.17
N TRP A 256 -11.31 0.17 13.85
CA TRP A 256 -10.42 0.44 12.72
C TRP A 256 -11.15 0.44 11.39
N LEU A 257 -12.05 -0.52 11.15
CA LEU A 257 -12.83 -0.56 9.91
C LEU A 257 -13.64 0.73 9.75
N LYS A 258 -14.42 1.11 10.77
CA LYS A 258 -15.25 2.31 10.75
C LYS A 258 -14.41 3.57 10.56
N LEU A 259 -13.30 3.69 11.29
CA LEU A 259 -12.40 4.84 11.19
C LEU A 259 -11.73 4.89 9.82
N GLY A 260 -11.27 3.75 9.30
CA GLY A 260 -10.65 3.62 7.98
C GLY A 260 -11.57 4.04 6.85
N LEU A 261 -12.79 3.49 6.79
CA LEU A 261 -13.79 3.84 5.78
C LEU A 261 -14.10 5.35 5.79
N THR A 262 -14.43 5.86 6.98
CA THR A 262 -14.76 7.29 7.16
C THR A 262 -13.59 8.19 6.76
N THR A 263 -12.37 7.82 7.16
CA THR A 263 -11.17 8.61 6.87
C THR A 263 -10.82 8.57 5.38
N PHE A 264 -10.94 7.40 4.73
CA PHE A 264 -10.63 7.24 3.31
C PHE A 264 -11.59 8.10 2.46
N ASP A 265 -12.89 7.99 2.70
CA ASP A 265 -13.91 8.76 1.98
C ASP A 265 -13.71 10.28 2.17
N GLN A 266 -13.47 10.73 3.41
CA GLN A 266 -13.19 12.14 3.69
C GLN A 266 -11.90 12.62 3.02
N ALA A 267 -10.86 11.78 2.98
CA ALA A 267 -9.61 12.10 2.32
C ALA A 267 -9.81 12.26 0.81
N ILE A 268 -10.58 11.38 0.15
CA ILE A 268 -10.90 11.53 -1.28
C ILE A 268 -11.64 12.85 -1.54
N LEU A 269 -12.69 13.17 -0.78
CA LEU A 269 -13.43 14.42 -0.97
C LEU A 269 -12.58 15.68 -0.77
N LYS A 270 -11.60 15.61 0.15
CA LYS A 270 -10.73 16.73 0.49
C LYS A 270 -9.54 16.88 -0.46
N GLN A 271 -8.99 15.77 -0.94
CA GLN A 271 -7.73 15.75 -1.68
C GLN A 271 -7.92 15.64 -3.19
N VAL A 272 -9.11 15.29 -3.67
CA VAL A 272 -9.46 15.22 -5.09
C VAL A 272 -10.48 16.30 -5.42
N GLU A 273 -10.17 17.10 -6.44
CA GLU A 273 -11.01 18.21 -6.86
C GLU A 273 -12.23 17.79 -7.71
N LYS A 274 -13.14 18.78 -7.91
CA LYS A 274 -14.02 18.92 -9.11
C LYS A 274 -13.70 18.00 -10.28
N ASP A 275 -12.57 18.34 -10.89
CA ASP A 275 -12.09 17.88 -12.18
C ASP A 275 -11.23 16.61 -12.10
N GLY A 276 -11.10 16.03 -10.90
CA GLY A 276 -10.26 14.86 -10.66
C GLY A 276 -8.80 15.18 -10.35
N THR A 277 -8.37 16.44 -10.34
CA THR A 277 -6.98 16.74 -9.97
C THR A 277 -6.71 16.39 -8.50
N TYR A 278 -5.58 15.72 -8.25
CA TYR A 278 -5.14 15.34 -6.91
C TYR A 278 -4.27 16.43 -6.28
N SER A 279 -4.48 16.69 -4.98
CA SER A 279 -3.87 17.79 -4.19
C SER A 279 -2.34 17.81 -4.16
N GLN A 280 -1.66 16.71 -4.50
CA GLN A 280 -0.19 16.70 -4.62
C GLN A 280 0.34 17.22 -5.96
N HIS A 281 -0.55 17.49 -6.93
CA HIS A 281 -0.23 18.02 -8.25
C HIS A 281 0.92 17.26 -8.94
N SER A 282 0.92 15.93 -8.79
CA SER A 282 1.93 15.03 -9.31
C SER A 282 1.31 13.85 -10.03
N ALA A 283 1.78 13.56 -11.24
CA ALA A 283 1.32 12.39 -11.99
C ALA A 283 1.65 11.08 -11.26
N ASN A 284 2.82 11.01 -10.60
CA ASN A 284 3.23 9.82 -9.86
C ASN A 284 2.37 9.62 -8.60
N TYR A 285 2.12 10.68 -7.82
CA TYR A 285 1.25 10.57 -6.64
C TYR A 285 -0.23 10.42 -6.98
N HIS A 286 -0.68 10.92 -8.13
CA HIS A 286 -2.02 10.63 -8.67
C HIS A 286 -2.20 9.13 -8.94
N ARG A 287 -1.19 8.48 -9.55
CA ARG A 287 -1.18 7.02 -9.72
C ARG A 287 -1.20 6.28 -8.38
N LEU A 288 -0.38 6.70 -7.41
CA LEU A 288 -0.39 6.06 -6.08
C LEU A 288 -1.77 6.19 -5.41
N MET A 289 -2.40 7.37 -5.49
CA MET A 289 -3.76 7.57 -4.99
C MET A 289 -4.76 6.59 -5.65
N LEU A 290 -4.71 6.43 -6.97
CA LEU A 290 -5.57 5.48 -7.68
C LEU A 290 -5.28 4.01 -7.30
N HIS A 291 -4.01 3.64 -7.09
CA HIS A 291 -3.65 2.30 -6.57
C HIS A 291 -4.31 2.02 -5.22
N LEU A 292 -4.26 2.99 -4.30
CA LEU A 292 -4.91 2.87 -2.99
C LEU A 292 -6.44 2.78 -3.12
N ALA A 293 -7.03 3.59 -4.00
CA ALA A 293 -8.47 3.59 -4.26
C ALA A 293 -8.95 2.26 -4.88
N LEU A 294 -8.14 1.62 -5.74
CA LEU A 294 -8.47 0.32 -6.32
C LEU A 294 -8.58 -0.76 -5.25
N ILE A 295 -7.61 -0.83 -4.32
CA ILE A 295 -7.68 -1.78 -3.20
C ILE A 295 -8.84 -1.43 -2.26
N TYR A 296 -9.08 -0.15 -2.01
CA TYR A 296 -10.25 0.28 -1.24
C TYR A 296 -11.56 -0.22 -1.87
N ARG A 297 -11.72 -0.09 -3.19
CA ARG A 297 -12.88 -0.60 -3.92
C ARG A 297 -13.04 -2.11 -3.81
N VAL A 298 -11.94 -2.85 -3.94
CA VAL A 298 -11.91 -4.32 -3.83
C VAL A 298 -12.35 -4.77 -2.42
N TYR A 299 -11.81 -4.15 -1.36
CA TYR A 299 -12.19 -4.46 0.02
C TYR A 299 -13.61 -4.01 0.36
N ALA A 300 -14.06 -2.85 -0.12
CA ALA A 300 -15.43 -2.40 0.06
C ALA A 300 -16.42 -3.40 -0.56
N LYS A 301 -16.18 -3.87 -1.80
CA LYS A 301 -16.98 -4.93 -2.43
C LYS A 301 -16.96 -6.22 -1.61
N HIS A 302 -15.79 -6.67 -1.17
CA HIS A 302 -15.65 -7.89 -0.35
C HIS A 302 -16.47 -7.84 0.94
N LEU A 303 -16.53 -6.66 1.56
CA LEU A 303 -17.27 -6.41 2.79
C LEU A 303 -18.75 -6.05 2.55
N SER A 304 -19.20 -6.01 1.29
CA SER A 304 -20.54 -5.53 0.90
C SER A 304 -20.84 -4.12 1.43
N ILE A 305 -19.85 -3.23 1.35
CA ILE A 305 -19.95 -1.83 1.75
C ILE A 305 -20.14 -0.97 0.50
N ASP A 306 -21.22 -0.21 0.50
CA ASP A 306 -21.49 0.78 -0.55
C ASP A 306 -20.62 2.02 -0.34
N ILE A 307 -19.78 2.30 -1.34
CA ILE A 307 -19.03 3.55 -1.41
C ILE A 307 -19.98 4.66 -1.84
N PRO A 308 -20.07 5.79 -1.11
CA PRO A 308 -20.98 6.87 -1.48
C PRO A 308 -20.70 7.40 -2.89
N GLN A 309 -21.76 7.69 -3.66
CA GLN A 309 -21.65 8.11 -5.06
C GLN A 309 -20.69 9.29 -5.27
N LYS A 310 -20.70 10.28 -4.37
CA LYS A 310 -19.78 11.44 -4.44
C LYS A 310 -18.30 11.05 -4.42
N ILE A 311 -17.95 9.95 -3.75
CA ILE A 311 -16.58 9.42 -3.72
C ILE A 311 -16.26 8.73 -5.05
N LEU A 312 -17.20 7.94 -5.57
CA LEU A 312 -17.07 7.31 -6.88
C LEU A 312 -16.92 8.35 -7.99
N ASP A 313 -17.69 9.43 -7.95
CA ASP A 313 -17.61 10.54 -8.92
C ASP A 313 -16.23 11.22 -8.92
N ARG A 314 -15.63 11.39 -7.72
CA ARG A 314 -14.26 11.92 -7.56
C ARG A 314 -13.21 11.00 -8.16
N LEU A 315 -13.33 9.70 -7.90
CA LEU A 315 -12.41 8.69 -8.43
C LEU A 315 -12.57 8.54 -9.95
N ALA A 316 -13.79 8.55 -10.48
CA ALA A 316 -14.08 8.57 -11.91
C ALA A 316 -13.47 9.80 -12.59
N SER A 317 -13.65 10.99 -12.00
CA SER A 317 -13.03 12.23 -12.50
C SER A 317 -11.51 12.14 -12.48
N SER A 318 -10.92 11.57 -11.43
CA SER A 318 -9.47 11.34 -11.32
C SER A 318 -8.95 10.37 -12.37
N THR A 319 -9.71 9.32 -12.68
CA THR A 319 -9.40 8.37 -13.75
C THR A 319 -9.43 9.08 -15.10
N ASN A 320 -10.46 9.87 -15.37
CA ASN A 320 -10.58 10.64 -16.61
C ASN A 320 -9.45 11.66 -16.75
N TRP A 321 -9.05 12.31 -15.65
CA TRP A 321 -7.88 13.19 -15.64
C TRP A 321 -6.61 12.43 -16.04
N LEU A 322 -6.36 11.26 -15.46
CA LEU A 322 -5.19 10.44 -15.80
C LEU A 322 -5.21 10.04 -17.28
N GLY A 323 -6.37 9.63 -17.80
CA GLY A 323 -6.56 9.27 -19.20
C GLY A 323 -6.30 10.43 -20.16
N ALA A 324 -6.75 11.64 -19.80
CA ALA A 324 -6.51 12.85 -20.59
C ALA A 324 -5.02 13.26 -20.65
N GLN A 325 -4.20 12.81 -19.70
CA GLN A 325 -2.75 13.06 -19.71
C GLN A 325 -1.93 11.95 -20.41
N LEU A 326 -2.55 10.80 -20.71
CA LEU A 326 -1.86 9.63 -21.24
C LEU A 326 -1.45 9.85 -22.71
N ASP A 327 -0.16 9.67 -23.00
CA ASP A 327 0.28 9.41 -24.37
C ASP A 327 -0.07 7.96 -24.75
N PRO A 328 -1.00 7.71 -25.69
CA PRO A 328 -1.45 6.37 -26.02
C PRO A 328 -0.36 5.50 -26.67
N ILE A 329 0.69 6.11 -27.24
CA ILE A 329 1.78 5.37 -27.89
C ILE A 329 2.73 4.82 -26.83
N SER A 330 3.26 5.70 -25.96
CA SER A 330 4.23 5.29 -24.95
C SER A 330 3.61 4.75 -23.65
N GLY A 331 2.33 5.05 -23.39
CA GLY A 331 1.67 4.78 -22.12
C GLY A 331 2.12 5.69 -20.97
N ARG A 332 2.89 6.75 -21.28
CA ARG A 332 3.49 7.65 -20.29
C ARG A 332 2.64 8.90 -20.10
N LEU A 333 2.87 9.57 -18.97
CA LEU A 333 2.37 10.91 -18.69
C LEU A 333 3.51 11.94 -18.68
N PRO A 334 3.20 13.24 -18.86
CA PRO A 334 4.10 14.32 -18.47
C PRO A 334 4.54 14.13 -17.01
N ASN A 335 5.82 14.35 -16.72
CA ASN A 335 6.36 14.21 -15.37
C ASN A 335 6.01 15.47 -14.54
N LEU A 336 4.73 15.61 -14.21
CA LEU A 336 4.22 16.72 -13.41
C LEU A 336 4.51 16.48 -11.93
N GLY A 337 4.91 17.56 -11.25
CA GLY A 337 5.11 17.58 -9.80
C GLY A 337 6.25 16.70 -9.29
N HIS A 338 6.25 16.49 -7.97
CA HIS A 338 7.24 15.64 -7.32
C HIS A 338 7.07 14.18 -7.74
N ASN A 339 8.19 13.51 -7.94
CA ASN A 339 8.23 12.11 -8.33
C ASN A 339 9.41 11.44 -7.62
N ASP A 340 9.12 10.49 -6.75
CA ASP A 340 10.13 9.70 -6.03
C ASP A 340 10.13 8.21 -6.41
N GLY A 341 9.55 7.87 -7.56
CA GLY A 341 9.54 6.50 -8.05
C GLY A 341 8.44 5.63 -7.46
N SER A 342 7.46 6.19 -6.74
CA SER A 342 6.38 5.41 -6.11
C SER A 342 5.60 4.57 -7.12
N LEU A 343 5.56 3.25 -6.91
CA LEU A 343 4.78 2.31 -7.71
C LEU A 343 4.35 1.15 -6.81
N LEU A 344 3.12 1.22 -6.27
CA LEU A 344 2.62 0.20 -5.36
C LEU A 344 2.30 -1.11 -6.10
N PHE A 345 1.73 -1.01 -7.31
CA PHE A 345 1.39 -2.15 -8.16
C PHE A 345 2.10 -2.10 -9.52
N PRO A 346 3.16 -2.90 -9.74
CA PRO A 346 3.86 -2.98 -11.02
C PRO A 346 3.20 -3.91 -12.05
N GLN A 347 2.11 -4.61 -11.70
CA GLN A 347 1.41 -5.56 -12.56
C GLN A 347 1.01 -4.93 -13.89
N GLY A 348 1.43 -5.52 -15.02
CA GLY A 348 1.14 -5.07 -16.37
C GLY A 348 2.01 -3.91 -16.87
N SER A 349 2.88 -3.35 -16.02
CA SER A 349 3.74 -2.22 -16.40
C SER A 349 4.97 -2.73 -17.16
N VAL A 350 5.22 -2.17 -18.36
CA VAL A 350 6.43 -2.46 -19.13
C VAL A 350 7.65 -1.73 -18.54
N ASP A 351 7.45 -0.50 -18.08
CA ASP A 351 8.45 0.28 -17.36
C ASP A 351 7.78 1.11 -16.25
N TYR A 352 8.57 1.68 -15.34
CA TYR A 352 8.08 2.45 -14.20
C TYR A 352 7.13 3.61 -14.59
N ARG A 353 7.30 4.21 -15.78
CA ARG A 353 6.48 5.31 -16.31
C ARG A 353 5.30 4.83 -17.14
N ASP A 354 5.01 3.54 -17.21
CA ASP A 354 3.80 3.03 -17.84
C ASP A 354 2.60 3.22 -16.90
N TYR A 355 1.61 4.00 -17.32
CA TYR A 355 0.40 4.28 -16.55
C TYR A 355 -0.81 3.50 -17.06
N ARG A 356 -0.70 2.80 -18.20
CA ARG A 356 -1.81 2.06 -18.82
C ARG A 356 -2.44 1.03 -17.87
N PRO A 357 -1.68 0.24 -17.07
CA PRO A 357 -2.31 -0.72 -16.16
C PRO A 357 -3.14 -0.06 -15.07
N THR A 358 -2.65 1.08 -14.56
CA THR A 358 -3.40 1.86 -13.56
C THR A 358 -4.67 2.44 -14.17
N LEU A 359 -4.54 3.06 -15.34
CA LEU A 359 -5.66 3.71 -16.02
C LEU A 359 -6.74 2.69 -16.36
N GLN A 360 -6.36 1.54 -16.93
CA GLN A 360 -7.30 0.48 -17.31
C GLN A 360 -8.06 -0.06 -16.09
N ALA A 361 -7.34 -0.38 -15.01
CA ALA A 361 -7.94 -0.84 -13.77
C ALA A 361 -8.87 0.21 -13.12
N ALA A 362 -8.45 1.47 -13.10
CA ALA A 362 -9.24 2.58 -12.56
C ALA A 362 -10.47 2.90 -13.42
N SER A 363 -10.38 2.75 -14.74
CA SER A 363 -11.51 2.92 -15.66
C SER A 363 -12.59 1.89 -15.39
N LEU A 364 -12.23 0.61 -15.38
CA LEU A 364 -13.18 -0.46 -15.05
C LEU A 364 -13.79 -0.28 -13.64
N ALA A 365 -12.97 0.08 -12.65
CA ALA A 365 -13.42 0.20 -11.26
C ALA A 365 -14.35 1.41 -11.00
N PHE A 366 -14.13 2.54 -11.68
CA PHE A 366 -14.76 3.82 -11.32
C PHE A 366 -15.60 4.45 -12.43
N THR A 367 -15.39 4.10 -13.70
CA THR A 367 -16.23 4.54 -14.82
C THR A 367 -17.08 3.40 -15.39
N GLY A 368 -16.80 2.15 -14.99
CA GLY A 368 -17.56 0.96 -15.40
C GLY A 368 -17.31 0.53 -16.84
N GLN A 369 -16.22 1.00 -17.46
CA GLN A 369 -15.85 0.66 -18.83
C GLN A 369 -14.33 0.62 -18.98
N ALA A 370 -13.82 -0.26 -19.82
CA ALA A 370 -12.42 -0.24 -20.24
C ALA A 370 -12.13 1.01 -21.09
N CYS A 371 -10.93 1.58 -20.93
CA CYS A 371 -10.49 2.77 -21.67
C CYS A 371 -9.43 2.46 -22.75
N LEU A 372 -8.82 1.28 -22.68
CA LEU A 372 -7.83 0.78 -23.63
C LEU A 372 -8.29 -0.57 -24.18
N PRO A 373 -7.90 -0.94 -25.42
CA PRO A 373 -8.06 -2.31 -25.92
C PRO A 373 -7.38 -3.31 -25.01
N SER A 374 -7.78 -4.57 -25.06
CA SER A 374 -7.14 -5.62 -24.27
C SER A 374 -5.64 -5.74 -24.58
N GLY A 375 -4.82 -5.92 -23.54
CA GLY A 375 -3.37 -5.92 -23.67
C GLY A 375 -2.63 -6.32 -22.39
N ALA A 376 -1.31 -6.18 -22.39
CA ALA A 376 -0.48 -6.52 -21.23
C ALA A 376 -0.86 -5.71 -19.97
N TRP A 377 -1.41 -4.51 -20.15
CA TRP A 377 -1.88 -3.64 -19.07
C TRP A 377 -3.13 -4.15 -18.35
N ASP A 378 -3.81 -5.19 -18.85
CA ASP A 378 -4.93 -5.82 -18.14
C ASP A 378 -4.46 -6.66 -16.93
N GLU A 379 -3.15 -6.88 -16.74
CA GLU A 379 -2.64 -7.69 -15.63
C GLU A 379 -3.19 -7.22 -14.27
N LEU A 380 -3.13 -5.90 -13.98
CA LEU A 380 -3.62 -5.34 -12.72
C LEU A 380 -5.14 -5.55 -12.52
N VAL A 381 -5.92 -5.47 -13.59
CA VAL A 381 -7.37 -5.76 -13.59
C VAL A 381 -7.62 -7.18 -13.10
N LEU A 382 -6.87 -8.13 -13.64
CA LEU A 382 -7.03 -9.56 -13.37
C LEU A 382 -6.56 -9.94 -11.96
N TRP A 383 -5.45 -9.37 -11.49
CA TRP A 383 -4.98 -9.55 -10.11
C TRP A 383 -6.02 -9.10 -9.08
N LEU A 384 -6.69 -7.99 -9.36
CA LEU A 384 -7.68 -7.38 -8.46
C LEU A 384 -9.11 -7.89 -8.68
N GLY A 385 -9.35 -8.80 -9.64
CA GLY A 385 -10.67 -9.35 -9.94
C GLY A 385 -11.69 -8.29 -10.41
N LEU A 386 -11.21 -7.18 -11.01
CA LEU A 386 -12.06 -6.05 -11.36
C LEU A 386 -13.01 -6.36 -12.53
N SER A 387 -12.65 -7.32 -13.39
CA SER A 387 -13.50 -7.82 -14.49
C SER A 387 -14.80 -8.49 -14.00
N GLU A 388 -14.86 -8.91 -12.74
CA GLU A 388 -16.04 -9.54 -12.13
C GLU A 388 -16.94 -8.53 -11.39
N ILE A 389 -16.57 -7.25 -11.35
CA ILE A 389 -17.35 -6.19 -10.68
C ILE A 389 -18.55 -5.75 -11.53
N GLU A 390 -18.49 -5.89 -12.85
CA GLU A 390 -19.57 -5.47 -13.75
C GLU A 390 -20.77 -6.44 -13.80
N LYS A 391 -20.59 -7.72 -13.46
CA LYS A 391 -21.68 -8.71 -13.56
C LYS A 391 -22.82 -8.55 -12.55
N VAL A 392 -22.72 -7.64 -11.58
CA VAL A 392 -23.70 -7.51 -10.48
C VAL A 392 -24.67 -6.32 -10.67
N ASN A 393 -24.46 -5.45 -11.66
CA ASN A 393 -25.29 -4.26 -11.88
C ASN A 393 -26.07 -4.25 -13.20
N ASP A 394 -26.32 -5.40 -13.81
CA ASP A 394 -27.30 -5.50 -14.90
C ASP A 394 -28.63 -6.04 -14.36
N PRO A 395 -29.62 -5.20 -14.01
CA PRO A 395 -30.98 -5.65 -13.67
C PRO A 395 -31.77 -6.14 -14.90
N HIS A 396 -31.12 -6.36 -16.05
CA HIS A 396 -31.75 -6.83 -17.29
C HIS A 396 -31.08 -8.08 -17.90
N GLN A 397 -30.61 -9.03 -17.06
CA GLN A 397 -30.45 -10.43 -17.48
C GLN A 397 -31.42 -11.37 -16.78
#